data_AF-A0A956T215-F1
#
_entry.id   AF-A0A956T215-F1
#
_cell.length_a   1.000
_cell.length_b   1.000
_cell.length_c   1.000
_cell.angle_alpha   90.00
_cell.angle_beta   90.00
_cell.angle_gamma   90.00
#
_symmetry.space_group_name_H-M   'P 1'
#
loop_
_entity.id
_entity.type
_entity.pdbx_description
1 polymer ?
#
loop_
_entity_poly.entity_id
_entity_poly.type
_entity_poly.pdbx_seq_one_letter_code
_entity_poly.pdbx_strand_id
1 'polypeptide(L)'
;EAEGPFLVTHWGVSGPAVLKLSAFAARTLAELNYQADFECDFLPHYPDEVVLETLVQQDHPRQVATTPVFEEIPKRLWKRLVAEASIAKDKRWGKLSEPGFQRLVDTLKRTTLQVTGKGVFKDEFVTAGGLPLKEVDVYTMESKRVPGLYIAGELLNVDGITGGFNFQNAWATGFIAGEGLAG
;
A
#
# COMPACT_ATOMS: atom_id res chain seq x y z
N GLU A 1 -4.79 1.76 -7.15
CA GLU A 1 -3.37 2.15 -6.96
C GLU A 1 -3.22 3.06 -5.74
N ALA A 2 -2.04 3.11 -5.13
CA ALA A 2 -1.71 4.03 -4.05
C ALA A 2 -0.21 4.35 -4.08
N GLU A 3 0.16 5.55 -3.66
CA GLU A 3 1.54 6.05 -3.68
C GLU A 3 1.95 6.55 -2.29
N GLY A 4 3.24 6.46 -1.98
CA GLY A 4 3.84 6.95 -0.73
C GLY A 4 5.03 6.09 -0.29
N PRO A 5 5.59 6.37 0.91
CA PRO A 5 6.72 5.59 1.41
C PRO A 5 6.38 4.10 1.54
N PHE A 6 7.32 3.28 1.09
CA PHE A 6 7.26 1.81 1.12
C PHE A 6 8.26 1.27 2.13
N LEU A 7 7.82 0.37 3.01
CA LEU A 7 8.64 -0.17 4.08
C LEU A 7 8.73 -1.69 3.98
N VAL A 8 9.95 -2.21 3.89
CA VAL A 8 10.23 -3.65 4.02
C VAL A 8 10.48 -3.98 5.49
N THR A 9 9.79 -4.98 6.02
CA THR A 9 9.89 -5.43 7.42
C THR A 9 10.37 -6.88 7.50
N HIS A 10 10.56 -7.40 8.71
CA HIS A 10 10.90 -8.82 8.91
C HIS A 10 9.77 -9.79 8.53
N TRP A 11 8.54 -9.31 8.37
CA TRP A 11 7.34 -10.14 8.22
C TRP A 11 6.57 -9.88 6.91
N GLY A 12 7.10 -9.02 6.04
CA GLY A 12 6.41 -8.57 4.83
C GLY A 12 6.66 -7.09 4.58
N VAL A 13 5.68 -6.42 3.99
CA VAL A 13 5.77 -5.01 3.59
C VAL A 13 4.71 -4.16 4.31
N SER A 14 5.02 -2.89 4.50
CA SER A 14 4.21 -1.92 5.23
C SER A 14 4.51 -0.51 4.69
N GLY A 15 4.15 0.51 5.46
CA GLY A 15 4.32 1.91 5.10
C GLY A 15 3.06 2.51 4.49
N PRO A 16 3.00 3.86 4.38
CA PRO A 16 1.80 4.57 3.94
C PRO A 16 1.19 4.08 2.63
N ALA A 17 2.02 3.75 1.62
CA ALA A 17 1.50 3.25 0.33
C ALA A 17 0.75 1.92 0.49
N VAL A 18 1.37 0.97 1.20
CA VAL A 18 0.80 -0.36 1.45
C VAL A 18 -0.46 -0.26 2.31
N LEU A 19 -0.41 0.53 3.39
CA LEU A 19 -1.56 0.70 4.30
C LEU A 19 -2.75 1.35 3.59
N LYS A 20 -2.50 2.37 2.77
CA LYS A 20 -3.53 3.05 1.97
C LYS A 20 -4.13 2.11 0.93
N LEU A 21 -3.29 1.35 0.22
CA LEU A 21 -3.75 0.37 -0.76
C LEU A 21 -4.59 -0.72 -0.10
N SER A 22 -4.15 -1.26 1.04
CA SER A 22 -4.89 -2.30 1.77
C SER A 22 -6.23 -1.79 2.31
N ALA A 23 -6.32 -0.52 2.69
CA ALA A 23 -7.58 0.08 3.12
C ALA A 23 -8.59 0.15 1.96
N PHE A 24 -8.17 0.62 0.78
CA PHE A 24 -9.03 0.65 -0.41
C PHE A 24 -9.41 -0.74 -0.91
N ALA A 25 -8.49 -1.70 -0.79
CA ALA A 25 -8.72 -3.08 -1.20
C ALA A 25 -9.33 -3.96 -0.10
N ALA A 26 -9.71 -3.41 1.06
CA ALA A 26 -10.01 -4.21 2.26
C ALA A 26 -11.09 -5.28 2.04
N ARG A 27 -12.18 -4.95 1.35
CA ARG A 27 -13.27 -5.89 1.03
C ARG A 27 -12.84 -6.96 0.03
N THR A 28 -12.17 -6.55 -1.05
CA THR A 28 -11.64 -7.48 -2.06
C THR A 28 -10.61 -8.43 -1.45
N LEU A 29 -9.71 -7.92 -0.61
CA LEU A 29 -8.75 -8.73 0.13
C LEU A 29 -9.45 -9.72 1.06
N ALA A 30 -10.51 -9.31 1.75
CA ALA A 30 -11.30 -10.21 2.60
C ALA A 30 -11.97 -11.33 1.78
N GLU A 31 -12.59 -11.00 0.65
CA GLU A 31 -13.19 -11.96 -0.28
C GLU A 31 -12.16 -12.97 -0.82
N LEU A 32 -10.93 -12.52 -1.06
CA LEU A 32 -9.81 -13.34 -1.53
C LEU A 32 -9.06 -14.06 -0.39
N ASN A 33 -9.58 -14.04 0.85
CA ASN A 33 -8.89 -14.59 2.02
C ASN A 33 -7.45 -14.09 2.19
N TYR A 34 -7.20 -12.83 1.79
CA TYR A 34 -5.90 -12.17 1.81
C TYR A 34 -4.83 -12.93 1.00
N GLN A 35 -5.26 -13.56 -0.09
CA GLN A 35 -4.40 -14.18 -1.09
C GLN A 35 -4.54 -13.39 -2.39
N ALA A 36 -3.59 -12.49 -2.63
CA ALA A 36 -3.61 -11.61 -3.80
C ALA A 36 -2.20 -11.15 -4.14
N ASP A 37 -1.99 -10.84 -5.41
CA ASP A 37 -0.73 -10.26 -5.88
C ASP A 37 -0.87 -8.75 -6.02
N PHE A 38 0.18 -8.01 -5.67
CA PHE A 38 0.27 -6.58 -5.91
C PHE A 38 1.55 -6.23 -6.66
N GLU A 39 1.44 -5.30 -7.59
CA GLU A 39 2.57 -4.77 -8.34
C GLU A 39 3.15 -3.54 -7.63
N CYS A 40 4.48 -3.47 -7.55
CA CYS A 40 5.23 -2.36 -7.00
C CYS A 40 6.02 -1.67 -8.11
N ASP A 41 5.73 -0.39 -8.30
CA ASP A 41 6.53 0.54 -9.08
C ASP A 41 7.43 1.34 -8.13
N PHE A 42 8.73 1.07 -8.15
CA PHE A 42 9.71 1.77 -7.30
C PHE A 42 10.15 3.12 -7.89
N LEU A 43 9.77 3.43 -9.13
CA LEU A 43 10.12 4.64 -9.85
C LEU A 43 8.87 5.26 -10.50
N PRO A 44 7.79 5.53 -9.75
CA PRO A 44 6.48 5.91 -10.31
C PRO A 44 6.51 7.24 -11.07
N HIS A 45 7.49 8.10 -10.78
CA HIS A 45 7.66 9.40 -11.43
C HIS A 45 8.44 9.35 -12.75
N TYR A 46 9.01 8.19 -13.10
CA TYR A 46 9.78 8.01 -14.33
C TYR A 46 9.02 7.10 -15.29
N PRO A 47 8.75 7.54 -16.53
CA PRO A 47 8.31 6.66 -17.61
C PRO A 47 9.32 5.56 -17.87
N ASP A 48 8.86 4.41 -18.35
CA ASP A 48 9.70 3.25 -18.68
C ASP A 48 10.85 3.59 -19.62
N GLU A 49 10.59 4.42 -20.63
CA GLU A 49 11.59 4.85 -21.61
C GLU A 49 12.71 5.63 -20.94
N VAL A 50 12.37 6.51 -20.00
CA VAL A 50 13.34 7.31 -19.23
C VAL A 50 14.17 6.41 -18.33
N VAL A 51 13.56 5.42 -17.68
CA VAL A 51 14.28 4.43 -16.86
C VAL A 51 15.24 3.64 -17.74
N LEU A 52 14.79 3.14 -18.89
CA LEU A 52 15.61 2.38 -19.82
C LEU A 52 16.80 3.20 -20.34
N GLU A 53 16.55 4.42 -20.82
CA GLU A 53 17.60 5.33 -21.30
C GLU A 53 18.64 5.61 -20.22
N THR A 54 18.20 5.89 -18.98
CA THR A 54 19.08 6.14 -17.83
C THR A 54 19.98 4.94 -17.53
N LEU A 55 19.43 3.72 -17.62
CA LEU A 55 20.18 2.49 -17.41
C LEU A 55 21.19 2.22 -18.54
N VAL A 56 20.77 2.39 -19.80
CA VAL A 56 21.62 2.11 -20.98
C VAL A 56 22.79 3.09 -21.09
N GLN A 57 22.64 4.32 -20.60
CA GLN A 57 23.73 5.30 -20.52
C GLN A 57 24.85 4.89 -19.55
N GLN A 58 24.63 3.90 -18.69
CA GLN A 58 25.68 3.35 -17.85
C GLN A 58 26.60 2.45 -18.71
N ASP A 59 27.68 3.01 -19.25
CA ASP A 59 28.72 2.24 -19.95
C ASP A 59 30.06 2.32 -19.22
N HIS A 60 30.10 1.75 -18.02
CA HIS A 60 31.29 1.78 -17.18
C HIS A 60 31.65 0.41 -16.60
N PRO A 61 32.93 0.17 -16.21
CA PRO A 61 33.39 -1.15 -15.79
C PRO A 61 32.89 -1.60 -14.41
N ARG A 62 32.16 -0.76 -13.67
CA ARG A 62 31.60 -1.15 -12.36
C ARG A 62 30.45 -2.16 -12.51
N GLN A 63 30.21 -2.89 -11.44
CA GLN A 63 29.13 -3.89 -11.38
C GLN A 63 27.76 -3.23 -11.25
N VAL A 64 26.76 -3.80 -11.91
CA VAL A 64 25.36 -3.35 -11.87
C VAL A 64 24.86 -3.38 -10.42
N ALA A 65 25.02 -4.51 -9.73
CA ALA A 65 24.49 -4.74 -8.39
C ALA A 65 25.02 -3.81 -7.29
N THR A 66 26.16 -3.14 -7.50
CA THR A 66 26.80 -2.26 -6.49
C THR A 66 26.71 -0.79 -6.81
N THR A 67 26.19 -0.44 -7.99
CA THR A 67 26.19 0.93 -8.53
C THR A 67 24.76 1.31 -8.87
N PRO A 68 23.92 1.66 -7.87
CA PRO A 68 22.58 2.17 -8.13
C PRO A 68 22.64 3.48 -8.94
N VAL A 69 21.66 3.66 -9.82
CA VAL A 69 21.57 4.82 -10.72
C VAL A 69 20.48 5.81 -10.28
N PHE A 70 19.51 5.34 -9.51
CA PHE A 70 18.40 6.12 -8.97
C PHE A 70 18.60 6.37 -7.47
N GLU A 71 18.51 7.62 -7.03
CA GLU A 71 18.74 8.01 -5.63
C GLU A 71 17.58 7.57 -4.72
N GLU A 72 16.39 7.42 -5.30
CA GLU A 72 15.16 6.97 -4.66
C GLU A 72 15.26 5.52 -4.18
N ILE A 73 16.20 4.73 -4.75
CA ILE A 73 16.36 3.31 -4.44
C ILE A 73 17.57 3.09 -3.53
N PRO A 74 17.37 2.69 -2.26
CA PRO A 74 18.47 2.37 -1.37
C PRO A 74 19.32 1.22 -1.92
N LYS A 75 20.65 1.31 -1.75
CA LYS A 75 21.63 0.33 -2.26
C LYS A 75 21.30 -1.13 -1.90
N ARG A 76 20.71 -1.37 -0.72
CA ARG A 76 20.29 -2.71 -0.29
C ARG A 76 19.13 -3.25 -1.13
N LEU A 77 18.12 -2.42 -1.40
CA LEU A 77 16.99 -2.77 -2.25
C LEU A 77 17.44 -2.96 -3.70
N TRP A 78 18.23 -2.01 -4.22
CA TRP A 78 18.84 -2.11 -5.56
C TRP A 78 19.50 -3.47 -5.80
N LYS A 79 20.38 -3.90 -4.88
CA LYS A 79 21.07 -5.18 -5.00
C LYS A 79 20.11 -6.38 -5.07
N ARG A 80 18.97 -6.30 -4.38
CA ARG A 80 17.93 -7.34 -4.46
C ARG A 80 17.19 -7.29 -5.79
N LEU A 81 16.77 -6.12 -6.26
CA LEU A 81 16.08 -5.95 -7.53
C LEU A 81 16.95 -6.40 -8.72
N VAL A 82 18.25 -6.07 -8.72
CA VAL A 82 19.19 -6.57 -9.74
C VAL A 82 19.27 -8.11 -9.74
N ALA A 83 19.27 -8.73 -8.56
CA ALA A 83 19.26 -10.19 -8.46
C ALA A 83 17.94 -10.79 -8.96
N GLU A 84 16.81 -10.15 -8.66
CA GLU A 84 15.47 -10.54 -9.11
C GLU A 84 15.32 -10.43 -10.63
N ALA A 85 15.92 -9.41 -11.25
CA ALA A 85 16.06 -9.27 -12.70
C ALA A 85 16.96 -10.35 -13.36
N SER A 86 17.43 -11.33 -12.59
CA SER A 86 18.32 -12.41 -13.01
C SER A 86 19.64 -11.88 -13.59
N ILE A 87 20.19 -10.82 -12.99
CA ILE A 87 21.49 -10.25 -13.34
C ILE A 87 22.53 -10.74 -12.33
N ALA A 88 23.61 -11.35 -12.84
CA ALA A 88 24.69 -11.86 -11.99
C ALA A 88 25.33 -10.74 -11.15
N LYS A 89 25.74 -11.07 -9.92
CA LYS A 89 26.29 -10.08 -8.95
C LYS A 89 27.53 -9.36 -9.47
N ASP A 90 28.33 -10.03 -10.30
CA ASP A 90 29.56 -9.53 -10.90
C ASP A 90 29.37 -8.94 -12.31
N LYS A 91 28.13 -8.96 -12.83
CA LYS A 91 27.80 -8.38 -14.14
C LYS A 91 28.13 -6.89 -14.15
N ARG A 92 28.91 -6.48 -15.14
CA ARG A 92 29.28 -5.07 -15.38
C ARG A 92 28.28 -4.42 -16.31
N TRP A 93 28.08 -3.11 -16.15
CA TRP A 93 27.15 -2.33 -16.96
C TRP A 93 27.43 -2.42 -18.46
N GLY A 94 28.66 -2.15 -18.89
CA GLY A 94 29.08 -2.28 -20.31
C GLY A 94 29.08 -3.72 -20.87
N LYS A 95 28.59 -4.71 -20.11
CA LYS A 95 28.40 -6.11 -20.54
C LYS A 95 26.96 -6.59 -20.34
N LEU A 96 26.04 -5.71 -19.92
CA LEU A 96 24.62 -6.02 -19.84
C LEU A 96 24.01 -5.96 -21.24
N SER A 97 23.24 -6.98 -21.60
CA SER A 97 22.55 -7.02 -22.89
C SER A 97 21.24 -6.24 -22.82
N GLU A 98 20.70 -5.86 -23.97
CA GLU A 98 19.40 -5.20 -24.08
C GLU A 98 18.26 -5.97 -23.35
N PRO A 99 18.11 -7.30 -23.48
CA PRO A 99 17.15 -8.04 -22.66
C PRO A 99 17.42 -7.97 -21.16
N GLY A 100 18.67 -7.78 -20.76
CA GLY A 100 19.04 -7.59 -19.35
C GLY A 100 18.62 -6.21 -18.83
N PHE A 101 18.73 -5.17 -19.65
CA PHE A 101 18.20 -3.85 -19.33
C PHE A 101 16.67 -3.89 -19.21
N GLN A 102 15.97 -4.51 -20.16
CA GLN A 102 14.51 -4.60 -20.11
C GLN A 102 14.02 -5.31 -18.84
N ARG A 103 14.62 -6.46 -18.48
CA ARG A 103 14.27 -7.14 -17.21
C ARG A 103 14.51 -6.27 -15.99
N LEU A 104 15.55 -5.43 -16.00
CA LEU A 104 15.82 -4.52 -14.90
C LEU A 104 14.76 -3.40 -14.83
N VAL A 105 14.35 -2.84 -15.98
CA VAL A 105 13.21 -1.90 -16.05
C VAL A 105 11.94 -2.55 -15.50
N ASP A 106 11.58 -3.74 -16.00
CA ASP A 106 10.40 -4.47 -15.56
C ASP A 106 10.44 -4.74 -14.06
N THR A 107 11.60 -5.11 -13.52
CA THR A 107 11.75 -5.33 -12.07
C THR A 107 11.61 -4.02 -11.29
N LEU A 108 12.17 -2.91 -11.76
CA LEU A 108 12.07 -1.62 -11.08
C LEU A 108 10.66 -1.05 -11.10
N LYS A 109 9.92 -1.28 -12.19
CA LYS A 109 8.60 -0.69 -12.46
C LYS A 109 7.43 -1.61 -12.08
N ARG A 110 7.64 -2.93 -12.05
CA ARG A 110 6.58 -3.95 -12.01
C ARG A 110 6.95 -5.15 -11.15
N THR A 111 7.55 -4.92 -9.98
CA THR A 111 7.83 -6.04 -9.05
C THR A 111 6.53 -6.56 -8.47
N THR A 112 6.16 -7.80 -8.77
CA THR A 112 5.01 -8.46 -8.15
C THR A 112 5.37 -9.01 -6.77
N LEU A 113 4.55 -8.69 -5.77
CA LEU A 113 4.61 -9.23 -4.42
C LEU A 113 3.35 -10.02 -4.12
N GLN A 114 3.52 -11.27 -3.69
CA GLN A 114 2.41 -12.13 -3.29
C GLN A 114 2.05 -11.89 -1.83
N VAL A 115 0.78 -11.59 -1.58
CA VAL A 115 0.20 -11.52 -0.23
C VAL A 115 -0.34 -12.89 0.11
N THR A 116 0.12 -13.44 1.23
CA THR A 116 -0.22 -14.78 1.70
C THR A 116 -1.02 -14.76 3.00
N GLY A 117 -1.36 -13.57 3.49
CA GLY A 117 -2.16 -13.39 4.70
C GLY A 117 -2.03 -11.99 5.29
N LYS A 118 -2.68 -11.81 6.43
CA LYS A 118 -2.61 -10.58 7.25
C LYS A 118 -1.27 -10.49 7.99
N GLY A 119 -0.93 -9.28 8.43
CA GLY A 119 0.23 -9.06 9.30
C GLY A 119 0.18 -9.91 10.57
N VAL A 120 1.36 -10.37 11.02
CA VAL A 120 1.52 -11.31 12.16
C VAL A 120 0.89 -10.80 13.46
N PHE A 121 0.81 -9.48 13.63
CA PHE A 121 0.26 -8.85 14.83
C PHE A 121 -1.26 -8.65 14.81
N LYS A 122 -1.98 -9.04 13.74
CA LYS A 122 -3.45 -9.06 13.59
C LYS A 122 -4.24 -7.80 13.99
N ASP A 123 -3.62 -6.77 14.55
CA ASP A 123 -4.25 -5.50 14.90
C ASP A 123 -4.43 -4.70 13.61
N GLU A 124 -5.62 -4.86 13.02
CA GLU A 124 -6.10 -3.95 11.99
C GLU A 124 -6.31 -2.58 12.63
N PHE A 125 -5.80 -1.53 12.00
CA PHE A 125 -5.97 -0.16 12.51
C PHE A 125 -7.42 0.30 12.47
N VAL A 126 -8.21 -0.25 11.54
CA VAL A 126 -9.60 0.12 11.23
C VAL A 126 -10.29 -1.06 10.57
N THR A 127 -11.56 -1.27 10.90
CA THR A 127 -12.45 -2.25 10.27
C THR A 127 -13.19 -1.61 9.09
N ALA A 128 -13.07 -2.18 7.89
CA ALA A 128 -13.88 -1.77 6.75
C ALA A 128 -15.25 -2.47 6.79
N GLY A 129 -16.34 -1.69 6.78
CA GLY A 129 -17.69 -2.23 6.99
C GLY A 129 -18.32 -1.71 8.28
N GLY A 130 -19.46 -2.30 8.66
CA GLY A 130 -20.21 -1.92 9.85
C GLY A 130 -21.72 -1.85 9.59
N LEU A 131 -22.45 -1.20 10.49
CA LEU A 131 -23.89 -1.01 10.38
C LEU A 131 -24.22 -0.09 9.18
N PRO A 132 -25.16 -0.50 8.29
CA PRO A 132 -25.51 0.31 7.14
C PRO A 132 -26.04 1.69 7.54
N LEU A 133 -25.46 2.76 7.00
CA LEU A 133 -25.89 4.13 7.29
C LEU A 133 -27.36 4.40 6.97
N LYS A 134 -27.95 3.64 6.03
CA LYS A 134 -29.38 3.72 5.74
C LYS A 134 -30.27 3.36 6.94
N GLU A 135 -29.77 2.55 7.87
CA GLU A 135 -30.47 2.07 9.09
C GLU A 135 -30.26 3.00 10.29
N VAL A 136 -29.50 4.08 10.12
CA VAL A 136 -29.21 5.08 11.15
C VAL A 136 -29.73 6.44 10.70
N ASP A 137 -30.34 7.21 11.59
CA ASP A 137 -30.60 8.62 11.34
C ASP A 137 -29.30 9.41 11.51
N VAL A 138 -28.82 10.04 10.45
CA VAL A 138 -27.52 10.72 10.47
C VAL A 138 -27.52 12.04 11.25
N TYR A 139 -28.69 12.54 11.64
CA TYR A 139 -28.82 13.78 12.42
C TYR A 139 -28.88 13.53 13.92
N THR A 140 -29.30 12.34 14.34
CA THR A 140 -29.41 11.96 15.77
C THR A 140 -28.51 10.79 16.15
N MET A 141 -27.98 10.06 15.17
CA MET A 141 -27.32 8.76 15.31
C MET A 141 -28.22 7.65 15.87
N GLU A 142 -29.54 7.85 15.93
CA GLU A 142 -30.48 6.84 16.40
C GLU A 142 -30.71 5.74 15.34
N SER A 143 -30.89 4.50 15.78
CA SER A 143 -31.30 3.40 14.93
C SER A 143 -32.73 3.61 14.43
N LYS A 144 -32.92 3.55 13.12
CA LYS A 144 -34.26 3.57 12.51
C LYS A 144 -35.06 2.29 12.75
N ARG A 145 -34.43 1.26 13.31
CA ARG A 145 -35.04 -0.05 13.57
C ARG A 145 -35.38 -0.27 15.04
N VAL A 146 -34.61 0.32 15.94
CA VAL A 146 -34.76 0.16 17.38
C VAL A 146 -34.74 1.55 18.02
N PRO A 147 -35.92 2.13 18.30
CA PRO A 147 -36.00 3.42 19.00
C PRO A 147 -35.26 3.37 20.34
N GLY A 148 -34.54 4.44 20.67
CA GLY A 148 -33.70 4.56 21.86
C GLY A 148 -32.32 3.90 21.76
N LEU A 149 -31.97 3.27 20.64
CA LEU A 149 -30.63 2.73 20.38
C LEU A 149 -29.82 3.70 19.52
N TYR A 150 -28.67 4.16 20.01
CA TYR A 150 -27.80 5.10 19.28
C TYR A 150 -26.47 4.43 18.91
N ILE A 151 -25.98 4.74 17.72
CA ILE A 151 -24.81 4.07 17.13
C ILE A 151 -23.80 5.13 16.68
N ALA A 152 -22.56 5.03 17.15
CA ALA A 152 -21.49 5.97 16.82
C ALA A 152 -20.17 5.26 16.57
N GLY A 153 -19.21 5.99 15.99
CA GLY A 153 -17.85 5.53 15.74
C GLY A 153 -17.75 4.40 14.74
N GLU A 154 -16.79 3.51 14.97
CA GLU A 154 -16.41 2.41 14.05
C GLU A 154 -17.48 1.32 13.92
N LEU A 155 -18.55 1.36 14.73
CA LEU A 155 -19.70 0.48 14.51
C LEU A 155 -20.49 0.85 13.25
N LEU A 156 -20.41 2.11 12.82
CA LEU A 156 -21.02 2.57 11.57
C LEU A 156 -20.19 2.06 10.39
N ASN A 157 -20.84 1.83 9.25
CA ASN A 157 -20.17 1.53 7.98
C ASN A 157 -19.50 2.79 7.41
N VAL A 158 -18.50 3.30 8.14
CA VAL A 158 -17.68 4.47 7.84
C VAL A 158 -16.25 4.13 8.25
N ASP A 159 -15.41 3.91 7.25
CA ASP A 159 -13.98 3.68 7.42
C ASP A 159 -13.19 4.78 6.70
N GLY A 160 -12.20 5.34 7.40
CA GLY A 160 -11.29 6.34 6.87
C GLY A 160 -9.88 5.78 6.68
N ILE A 161 -9.12 6.38 5.76
CA ILE A 161 -7.67 6.12 5.68
C ILE A 161 -6.98 6.56 6.98
N THR A 162 -5.74 6.11 7.18
CA THR A 162 -4.89 6.60 8.28
C THR A 162 -4.70 8.12 8.22
N GLY A 163 -4.61 8.78 9.38
CA GLY A 163 -4.42 10.25 9.45
C GLY A 163 -5.42 10.99 10.33
N GLY A 164 -6.09 10.30 11.27
CA GLY A 164 -7.02 10.91 12.23
C GLY A 164 -8.48 10.94 11.79
N PHE A 165 -8.81 10.53 10.57
CA PHE A 165 -10.19 10.52 10.05
C PHE A 165 -11.13 9.62 10.86
N ASN A 166 -10.67 8.44 11.28
CA ASN A 166 -11.47 7.53 12.10
C ASN A 166 -11.75 8.11 13.50
N PHE A 167 -10.77 8.81 14.09
CA PHE A 167 -10.99 9.56 15.33
C PHE A 167 -12.00 10.68 15.12
N GLN A 168 -11.86 11.47 14.06
CA GLN A 168 -12.83 12.53 13.75
C GLN A 168 -14.25 11.97 13.58
N ASN A 169 -14.40 10.83 12.90
CA ASN A 169 -15.68 10.13 12.79
C ASN A 169 -16.22 9.73 14.16
N ALA A 170 -15.39 9.10 15.00
CA ALA A 170 -15.78 8.70 16.35
C ALA A 170 -16.22 9.89 17.22
N TRP A 171 -15.48 10.99 17.20
CA TRP A 171 -15.82 12.19 17.97
C TRP A 171 -17.08 12.87 17.48
N ALA A 172 -17.22 13.08 16.17
CA ALA A 172 -18.37 13.76 15.60
C ALA A 172 -19.66 12.95 15.81
N THR A 173 -19.65 11.66 15.49
CA THR A 173 -20.82 10.80 15.66
C THR A 173 -21.14 10.55 17.13
N GLY A 174 -20.13 10.41 18.00
CA GLY A 174 -20.32 10.31 19.44
C GLY A 174 -20.98 11.55 20.04
N PHE A 175 -20.57 12.75 19.59
CA PHE A 175 -21.19 14.00 19.99
C PHE A 175 -22.66 14.09 19.54
N ILE A 176 -22.95 13.79 18.27
CA ILE A 176 -24.31 13.82 17.73
C ILE A 176 -25.22 12.81 18.45
N ALA A 177 -24.72 11.60 18.72
CA ALA A 177 -25.45 10.59 19.48
C ALA A 177 -25.76 11.05 20.92
N GLY A 178 -24.82 11.74 21.56
CA GLY A 178 -25.01 12.32 22.88
C GLY A 178 -26.10 13.40 22.92
N GLU A 179 -26.08 14.32 21.96
CA GLU A 179 -27.12 15.36 21.82
C GLU A 179 -28.49 14.75 21.48
N GLY A 180 -28.52 13.77 20.56
CA GLY A 180 -29.74 13.06 20.17
C GLY A 180 -30.37 12.21 21.27
N LEU A 181 -29.57 11.76 22.25
CA LEU A 181 -30.06 11.06 23.44
C LEU A 181 -30.62 12.02 24.50
N ALA A 182 -30.11 13.26 24.55
CA ALA A 182 -30.47 14.25 25.56
C ALA A 182 -31.73 15.07 25.21
N GLY A 183 -32.05 15.21 23.93
CA GLY A 183 -33.26 15.88 23.42
C GLY A 183 -34.49 14.98 23.40
#